data_AF-A0AAP2CNH0-F1
#
_entry.id   AF-A0AAP2CNH0-F1
#
_cell.length_a   1.000
_cell.length_b   1.000
_cell.length_c   1.000
_cell.angle_alpha   90.00
_cell.angle_beta   90.00
_cell.angle_gamma   90.00
#
_symmetry.space_group_name_H-M   'P 1'
#
loop_
_entity.id
_entity.type
_entity.pdbx_description
1 polymer ?
#
loop_
_entity_poly.entity_id
_entity_poly.type
_entity_poly.pdbx_seq_one_letter_code
_entity_poly.pdbx_strand_id
1 'polypeptide(L)'
;MADWDQLKDLQEMLGTEDCLVLVDMFEAEAKPVLGQFHKGDTLNSPDQDLHFIKGSALNLGLNKLADACAELENTVATGAKVNADSLKSIAAQAIRSVQEARELLAGQPLAQAG
;
A
#
# COMPACT_ATOMS: atom_id res chain seq x y z
N MET A 1 -5.01 -14.27 1.85
CA MET A 1 -3.95 -13.98 2.83
C MET A 1 -3.25 -12.69 2.41
N ALA A 2 -2.64 -11.94 3.32
CA ALA A 2 -1.55 -11.08 2.90
C ALA A 2 -0.32 -11.98 2.92
N ASP A 3 0.31 -12.16 1.76
CA ASP A 3 1.50 -13.00 1.61
C ASP A 3 2.72 -12.25 2.17
N TRP A 4 2.81 -12.23 3.49
CA TRP A 4 3.88 -11.57 4.24
C TRP A 4 5.24 -12.26 4.09
N ASP A 5 5.31 -13.36 3.35
CA ASP A 5 6.54 -14.12 3.17
C ASP A 5 7.63 -13.29 2.48
N GLN A 6 7.27 -12.42 1.53
CA GLN A 6 8.24 -11.49 0.93
C GLN A 6 8.82 -10.49 1.95
N LEU A 7 7.99 -9.99 2.88
CA LEU A 7 8.46 -9.08 3.92
C LEU A 7 9.38 -9.81 4.93
N LYS A 8 9.08 -11.08 5.23
CA LYS A 8 9.95 -11.93 6.06
C LYS A 8 11.27 -12.24 5.36
N ASP A 9 11.24 -12.60 4.08
CA ASP A 9 12.44 -12.85 3.29
C ASP A 9 13.33 -11.60 3.26
N LEU A 10 12.73 -10.41 3.07
CA LEU A 10 13.43 -9.13 3.17
C LEU A 10 14.04 -8.91 4.56
N GLN A 11 13.29 -9.21 5.62
CA GLN A 11 13.77 -9.09 7.00
C GLN A 11 14.94 -10.05 7.29
N GLU A 12 14.90 -11.28 6.78
CA GLU A 12 15.99 -12.24 6.91
C GLU A 12 17.24 -11.81 6.14
N MET A 13 17.06 -11.16 4.98
CA MET A 13 18.16 -10.72 4.13
C MET A 13 18.81 -9.40 4.59
N LEU A 14 18.01 -8.43 5.01
CA LEU A 14 18.45 -7.07 5.30
C LEU A 14 18.50 -6.77 6.80
N GLY A 15 17.75 -7.52 7.61
CA GLY A 15 17.54 -7.22 9.03
C GLY A 15 16.38 -6.26 9.27
N THR A 16 15.87 -6.27 10.50
CA THR A 16 14.68 -5.49 10.90
C THR A 16 14.85 -3.99 10.71
N GLU A 17 16.02 -3.43 11.06
CA GLU A 17 16.25 -1.97 11.02
C GLU A 17 16.17 -1.42 9.59
N ASP A 18 16.81 -2.10 8.63
CA ASP A 18 16.76 -1.73 7.22
C ASP A 18 15.35 -1.90 6.63
N CYS A 19 14.62 -2.97 7.00
CA CYS A 19 13.23 -3.13 6.58
C CYS A 19 12.31 -2.03 7.11
N LEU A 20 12.50 -1.59 8.36
CA LEU A 20 11.74 -0.46 8.92
C LEU A 20 11.98 0.82 8.13
N VAL A 21 13.22 1.08 7.71
CA VAL A 21 13.54 2.23 6.84
C VAL A 21 12.79 2.14 5.50
N LEU A 22 12.68 0.95 4.90
CA LEU A 22 11.92 0.76 3.65
C LEU A 22 10.42 1.01 3.85
N VAL A 23 9.85 0.57 4.96
CA VAL A 23 8.45 0.83 5.31
C VAL A 23 8.21 2.31 5.58
N ASP A 24 9.13 2.98 6.26
CA ASP A 24 9.07 4.43 6.51
C ASP A 24 9.17 5.23 5.21
N MET A 25 10.03 4.81 4.29
CA MET A 25 10.16 5.41 2.97
C MET A 25 8.86 5.26 2.17
N PHE A 26 8.30 4.04 2.13
CA PHE A 26 7.00 3.80 1.53
C PHE A 26 5.92 4.70 2.12
N GLU A 27 5.82 4.81 3.45
CA GLU A 27 4.82 5.65 4.10
C GLU A 27 5.01 7.12 3.71
N ALA A 28 6.25 7.62 3.76
CA ALA A 28 6.57 9.01 3.43
C ALA A 28 6.21 9.35 1.97
N GLU A 29 6.45 8.43 1.05
CA GLU A 29 6.17 8.55 -0.37
C GLU A 29 4.68 8.39 -0.71
N ALA A 30 4.01 7.43 -0.08
CA ALA A 30 2.61 7.14 -0.32
C ALA A 30 1.67 8.16 0.32
N LYS A 31 2.01 8.69 1.49
CA LYS A 31 1.13 9.56 2.30
C LYS A 31 0.58 10.80 1.55
N PRO A 32 1.36 11.55 0.75
CA PRO A 32 0.83 12.64 -0.06
C PRO A 32 -0.24 12.18 -1.06
N VAL A 33 -0.03 11.04 -1.72
CA VAL A 33 -0.96 10.47 -2.71
C VAL A 33 -2.22 9.93 -2.02
N LEU A 34 -2.05 9.12 -0.97
CA LEU A 34 -3.15 8.57 -0.19
C LEU A 34 -3.98 9.65 0.51
N GLY A 35 -3.38 10.81 0.83
CA GLY A 35 -4.09 11.97 1.35
C GLY A 35 -5.10 12.55 0.36
N GLN A 36 -4.77 12.55 -0.93
CA GLN A 36 -5.70 12.96 -2.00
C GLN A 36 -6.81 11.92 -2.16
N PHE A 37 -6.46 10.63 -2.10
CA PHE A 37 -7.40 9.52 -2.20
C PHE A 37 -8.41 9.54 -1.06
N HIS A 38 -7.94 9.81 0.17
CA HIS A 38 -8.78 9.89 1.36
C HIS A 38 -9.80 11.02 1.29
N LYS A 39 -9.42 12.17 0.74
CA LYS A 39 -10.35 13.30 0.54
C LYS A 39 -11.37 13.02 -0.57
N GLY A 40 -11.10 12.06 -1.43
CA GLY A 40 -11.88 11.83 -2.65
C GLY A 40 -11.71 12.97 -3.64
N ASP A 41 -10.55 13.65 -3.62
CA ASP A 41 -10.25 14.73 -4.53
C ASP A 41 -10.17 14.20 -5.96
N THR A 42 -10.45 15.09 -6.93
CA THR A 42 -10.22 14.74 -8.33
C THR A 42 -8.72 14.64 -8.57
N LEU A 43 -8.25 13.44 -8.88
CA LEU A 43 -6.87 13.19 -9.22
C LEU A 43 -6.61 13.69 -10.64
N ASN A 44 -5.50 14.41 -10.83
CA ASN A 44 -5.10 14.88 -12.16
C ASN A 44 -4.63 13.71 -13.05
N SER A 45 -3.96 12.71 -12.44
CA SER A 45 -3.42 11.53 -13.12
C SER A 45 -3.67 10.26 -12.27
N PRO A 46 -4.94 9.81 -12.13
CA PRO A 46 -5.29 8.68 -11.26
C PRO A 46 -4.56 7.38 -11.62
N ASP A 47 -4.30 7.14 -12.90
CA ASP A 47 -3.53 5.99 -13.38
C ASP A 47 -2.09 6.01 -12.85
N GLN A 48 -1.41 7.15 -12.92
CA GLN A 48 -0.02 7.28 -12.45
C GLN A 48 0.08 7.17 -10.93
N ASP A 49 -0.86 7.79 -10.20
CA ASP A 49 -0.91 7.71 -8.74
C ASP A 49 -1.15 6.27 -8.28
N LEU A 50 -2.08 5.54 -8.91
CA LEU A 50 -2.33 4.13 -8.62
C LEU A 50 -1.13 3.25 -8.99
N HIS A 51 -0.49 3.51 -10.14
CA HIS A 51 0.71 2.80 -10.57
C HIS A 51 1.86 2.94 -9.58
N PHE A 52 2.07 4.16 -9.09
CA PHE A 52 3.09 4.47 -8.11
C PHE A 52 2.87 3.70 -6.81
N ILE A 53 1.66 3.79 -6.23
CA ILE A 53 1.35 3.08 -5.00
C ILE A 53 1.48 1.56 -5.18
N LYS A 54 1.03 1.02 -6.33
CA LYS A 54 1.20 -0.39 -6.66
C LYS A 54 2.66 -0.82 -6.66
N GLY A 55 3.54 -0.07 -7.34
CA GLY A 55 4.96 -0.38 -7.41
C GLY A 55 5.62 -0.34 -6.03
N SER A 56 5.35 0.70 -5.25
CA SER A 56 5.90 0.82 -3.90
C SER A 56 5.37 -0.26 -2.95
N ALA A 57 4.11 -0.70 -3.12
CA ALA A 57 3.50 -1.79 -2.36
C ALA A 57 4.16 -3.15 -2.67
N LEU A 58 4.45 -3.44 -3.94
CA LEU A 58 5.09 -4.69 -4.37
C LEU A 58 6.52 -4.84 -3.83
N ASN A 59 7.24 -3.72 -3.66
CA ASN A 59 8.59 -3.76 -3.08
C ASN A 59 8.61 -4.27 -1.63
N LEU A 60 7.50 -4.12 -0.90
CA LEU A 60 7.34 -4.56 0.49
C LEU A 60 6.50 -5.85 0.63
N GLY A 61 6.04 -6.43 -0.48
CA GLY A 61 5.14 -7.60 -0.46
C GLY A 61 3.72 -7.30 0.00
N LEU A 62 3.27 -6.06 -0.10
CA LEU A 62 1.89 -5.65 0.23
C LEU A 62 0.93 -6.03 -0.91
N ASN A 63 0.89 -7.31 -1.29
CA ASN A 63 0.25 -7.81 -2.51
C ASN A 63 -1.23 -7.44 -2.63
N LYS A 64 -2.00 -7.51 -1.54
CA LYS A 64 -3.40 -7.09 -1.55
C LYS A 64 -3.57 -5.61 -1.94
N LEU A 65 -2.68 -4.74 -1.46
CA LEU A 65 -2.72 -3.33 -1.80
C LEU A 65 -2.36 -3.13 -3.27
N ALA A 66 -1.32 -3.83 -3.73
CA ALA A 66 -0.92 -3.81 -5.13
C ALA A 66 -2.05 -4.28 -6.07
N ASP A 67 -2.74 -5.37 -5.72
CA ASP A 67 -3.87 -5.90 -6.47
C ASP A 67 -5.02 -4.89 -6.56
N ALA A 68 -5.40 -4.29 -5.42
CA ALA A 68 -6.47 -3.30 -5.39
C ALA A 68 -6.12 -2.03 -6.20
N CYS A 69 -4.85 -1.61 -6.18
CA CYS A 69 -4.37 -0.53 -7.05
C CYS A 69 -4.41 -0.93 -8.53
N ALA A 70 -4.05 -2.17 -8.88
CA ALA A 70 -4.09 -2.67 -10.25
C ALA A 70 -5.52 -2.75 -10.82
N GLU A 71 -6.49 -3.18 -10.01
CA GLU A 71 -7.90 -3.22 -10.41
C GLU A 71 -8.45 -1.83 -10.77
N LEU A 72 -8.13 -0.83 -9.94
CA LEU A 72 -8.52 0.55 -10.20
C LEU A 72 -7.74 1.18 -11.35
N GLU A 73 -6.45 0.90 -11.48
CA GLU A 73 -5.63 1.36 -12.60
C GLU A 73 -6.20 0.86 -13.93
N ASN A 74 -6.61 -0.41 -14.00
CA ASN A 74 -7.29 -0.97 -15.16
C ASN A 74 -8.65 -0.31 -15.41
N THR A 75 -9.41 -0.03 -14.34
CA THR A 75 -10.68 0.69 -14.43
C THR A 75 -10.48 2.07 -15.07
N VAL A 76 -9.49 2.85 -14.63
CA VAL A 76 -9.12 4.13 -15.24
C VAL A 76 -8.72 3.95 -16.71
N ALA A 77 -7.91 2.93 -17.02
CA ALA A 77 -7.43 2.67 -18.37
C ALA A 77 -8.56 2.37 -19.37
N THR A 78 -9.66 1.77 -18.90
CA THR A 78 -10.88 1.57 -19.72
C THR A 78 -11.73 2.83 -19.92
N GLY A 79 -11.32 3.96 -19.36
CA GLY A 79 -12.04 5.24 -19.42
C GLY A 79 -13.18 5.36 -18.40
N ALA A 80 -13.32 4.40 -17.49
CA ALA A 80 -14.30 4.47 -16.42
C ALA A 80 -13.84 5.43 -15.32
N LYS A 81 -14.79 6.15 -14.73
CA LYS A 81 -14.50 7.05 -13.60
C LYS A 81 -14.22 6.23 -12.34
N VAL A 82 -13.15 6.56 -11.65
CA VAL A 82 -12.90 6.04 -10.30
C VAL A 82 -13.82 6.76 -9.32
N ASN A 83 -14.53 6.00 -8.49
CA ASN A 83 -15.33 6.55 -7.41
C ASN A 83 -14.43 6.95 -6.23
N ALA A 84 -14.76 8.06 -5.57
CA ALA A 84 -14.13 8.52 -4.34
C ALA A 84 -14.12 7.44 -3.23
N ASP A 85 -15.16 6.60 -3.14
CA ASP A 85 -15.19 5.51 -2.16
C ASP A 85 -14.11 4.45 -2.42
N SER A 86 -13.83 4.14 -3.69
CA SER A 86 -12.77 3.21 -4.06
C SER A 86 -11.40 3.76 -3.69
N LEU A 87 -11.15 5.06 -3.94
CA LEU A 87 -9.91 5.72 -3.53
C LEU A 87 -9.74 5.73 -2.00
N LYS A 88 -10.80 6.03 -1.26
CA LYS A 88 -10.80 5.98 0.21
C LYS A 88 -10.50 4.57 0.74
N SER A 89 -11.03 3.53 0.09
CA SER A 89 -10.74 2.14 0.43
C SER A 89 -9.25 1.81 0.24
N ILE A 90 -8.63 2.23 -0.87
CA ILE A 90 -7.18 2.09 -1.09
C ILE A 90 -6.38 2.81 -0.01
N ALA A 91 -6.74 4.06 0.31
CA ALA A 91 -6.07 4.82 1.36
C ALA A 91 -6.13 4.10 2.71
N ALA A 92 -7.30 3.60 3.11
CA ALA A 92 -7.48 2.86 4.35
C ALA A 92 -6.70 1.54 4.37
N GLN A 93 -6.69 0.82 3.25
CA GLN A 93 -5.96 -0.43 3.11
C GLN A 93 -4.44 -0.23 3.15
N ALA A 94 -3.93 0.83 2.53
CA ALA A 94 -2.52 1.17 2.57
C ALA A 94 -2.04 1.48 3.99
N ILE A 95 -2.81 2.30 4.72
CA ILE A 95 -2.52 2.63 6.13
C ILE A 95 -2.48 1.36 6.98
N ARG A 96 -3.48 0.47 6.81
CA ARG A 96 -3.51 -0.81 7.54
C ARG A 96 -2.31 -1.69 7.20
N SER A 97 -1.98 -1.81 5.91
CA SER A 97 -0.87 -2.67 5.46
C SER A 97 0.49 -2.21 6.00
N VAL A 98 0.72 -0.89 6.09
CA VAL A 98 1.93 -0.32 6.72
C VAL A 98 1.98 -0.60 8.21
N GLN A 99 0.86 -0.46 8.91
CA GLN A 99 0.78 -0.76 10.34
C GLN A 99 1.09 -2.24 10.61
N GLU A 100 0.44 -3.15 9.88
CA GLU A 100 0.66 -4.60 9.97
C GLU A 100 2.13 -4.97 9.65
N ALA A 101 2.73 -4.34 8.64
CA ALA A 101 4.14 -4.55 8.30
C ALA A 101 5.08 -4.13 9.44
N ARG A 102 4.84 -2.97 10.07
CA ARG A 102 5.63 -2.51 11.23
C ARG A 102 5.48 -3.43 12.44
N GLU A 103 4.27 -3.88 12.74
CA GLU A 103 4.01 -4.82 13.84
C GLU A 103 4.77 -6.14 13.64
N LEU A 104 4.71 -6.67 12.42
CA LEU A 104 5.46 -7.86 12.00
C LEU A 104 6.97 -7.69 12.19
N LEU A 105 7.54 -6.60 11.69
CA LEU A 105 8.96 -6.30 11.80
C LEU A 105 9.40 -6.08 13.26
N ALA A 106 8.54 -5.46 14.07
CA ALA A 106 8.79 -5.23 15.51
C ALA A 106 8.67 -6.51 16.36
N GLY A 107 8.27 -7.65 15.78
CA GLY A 107 8.05 -8.90 16.51
C GLY A 107 6.83 -8.83 17.45
N GLN A 108 5.89 -7.92 17.19
CA GLN A 108 4.64 -7.84 17.93
C GLN A 108 3.61 -8.79 17.30
N PRO A 109 2.78 -9.48 18.10
CA PRO A 109 1.75 -10.34 17.54
C PRO A 109 0.80 -9.48 16.69
N LEU A 110 0.69 -9.81 15.40
CA LEU A 110 -0.34 -9.28 14.49
C LEU A 110 -1.67 -9.31 15.24
N ALA A 111 -2.18 -8.14 15.63
CA ALA A 111 -3.52 -8.08 16.16
C ALA A 111 -4.43 -8.58 15.04
N GLN A 112 -5.00 -9.78 15.20
CA GLN A 112 -5.90 -10.34 14.20
C GLN A 112 -7.04 -9.35 14.01
N ALA A 113 -7.01 -8.63 12.89
CA ALA A 113 -8.07 -7.75 12.48
C ALA A 113 -9.29 -8.63 12.16
N GLY A 114 -10.18 -8.74 13.14
CA GLY A 114 -11.52 -9.32 12.98
C GLY A 114 -12.42 -8.46 12.11
#